data_AF-A0A161WST1-F1
#
_entry.id   AF-A0A161WST1-F1
#
_cell.length_a   1.000
_cell.length_b   1.000
_cell.length_c   1.000
_cell.angle_alpha   90.00
_cell.angle_beta   90.00
_cell.angle_gamma   90.00
#
_symmetry.space_group_name_H-M   'P 1'
#
loop_
_entity.id
_entity.type
_entity.pdbx_description
1 polymer ?
#
loop_
_entity_poly.entity_id
_entity_poly.type
_entity_poly.pdbx_seq_one_letter_code
_entity_poly.pdbx_strand_id
1 'polypeptide(L)' 'MQTASLLIEIGRYYLMAGGVIAALFLVIGIDRVEPSARGSYAFRPLLIPGICLIWPLVLYRWVRLETFGEKAR' A
#
# COMPACT_ATOMS: atom_id res chain seq x y z
N MET A 1 27.49 3.87 -18.08
CA MET A 1 26.22 3.31 -18.60
C MET A 1 25.57 2.29 -17.66
N GLN A 2 26.33 1.45 -16.94
CA GLN A 2 25.79 0.34 -16.11
C GLN A 2 25.01 0.77 -14.85
N THR A 3 25.32 1.93 -14.26
CA THR A 3 24.65 2.39 -13.03
C THR A 3 23.21 2.85 -13.28
N ALA A 4 22.94 3.43 -14.46
CA ALA A 4 21.61 3.91 -14.81
C ALA A 4 20.61 2.76 -15.04
N SER A 5 21.06 1.67 -15.68
CA SER A 5 20.21 0.49 -15.91
C SER A 5 19.83 -0.20 -14.59
N LEU A 6 20.79 -0.34 -13.66
CA LEU A 6 20.51 -0.91 -12.33
C LEU A 6 19.49 -0.09 -11.54
N LEU A 7 19.58 1.25 -11.59
CA LEU A 7 18.63 2.12 -10.90
C LEU A 7 17.20 1.94 -11.44
N ILE A 8 17.06 1.87 -12.77
CA ILE A 8 15.77 1.66 -13.42
C ILE A 8 15.22 0.27 -13.11
N GLU A 9 16.07 -0.75 -13.08
CA GLU A 9 15.70 -2.12 -12.79
C GLU A 9 15.18 -2.27 -11.35
N ILE A 10 15.89 -1.70 -10.37
CA ILE A 10 15.45 -1.66 -8.97
C ILE A 10 14.13 -0.89 -8.85
N GLY A 11 14.03 0.28 -9.48
CA GLY A 11 12.79 1.08 -9.48
C GLY A 11 11.61 0.33 -10.09
N ARG A 12 11.84 -0.44 -11.14
CA ARG A 12 10.82 -1.28 -11.80
C ARG A 12 10.33 -2.39 -10.88
N TYR A 13 11.23 -3.13 -10.24
CA TYR A 13 10.85 -4.16 -9.26
C TYR A 13 10.12 -3.56 -8.05
N TYR A 14 10.58 -2.40 -7.57
CA TYR A 14 9.94 -1.68 -6.47
C TYR A 14 8.51 -1.25 -6.83
N LEU A 15 8.29 -0.71 -8.03
CA LEU A 15 6.96 -0.33 -8.51
C LEU A 15 6.05 -1.54 -8.76
N MET A 16 6.59 -2.66 -9.27
CA MET A 16 5.81 -3.90 -9.42
C MET A 16 5.36 -4.43 -8.06
N ALA A 17 6.26 -4.49 -7.08
CA ALA A 17 5.92 -4.86 -5.70
C ALA A 17 4.89 -3.90 -5.09
N GLY A 18 5.10 -2.59 -5.25
CA GLY A 18 4.15 -1.58 -4.80
C GLY A 18 2.76 -1.72 -5.43
N GLY A 19 2.69 -2.10 -6.71
CA GLY A 19 1.42 -2.37 -7.41
C GLY A 19 0.68 -3.59 -6.87
N VAL A 20 1.39 -4.68 -6.58
CA VAL A 20 0.79 -5.88 -5.94
C VAL A 20 0.28 -5.53 -4.55
N ILE A 21 1.05 -4.79 -3.75
CA ILE A 21 0.66 -4.34 -2.42
C ILE A 21 -0.55 -3.41 -2.51
N ALA A 22 -0.57 -2.47 -3.47
CA ALA A 22 -1.70 -1.58 -3.69
C ALA A 22 -2.97 -2.35 -4.04
N ALA A 23 -2.87 -3.36 -4.91
CA ALA A 23 -4.01 -4.23 -5.24
C ALA A 23 -4.52 -4.98 -4.00
N LEU A 24 -3.63 -5.60 -3.22
CA LEU A 24 -3.99 -6.29 -1.97
C LEU A 24 -4.61 -5.33 -0.95
N PHE A 25 -4.04 -4.13 -0.79
CA PHE A 25 -4.53 -3.13 0.13
C PHE A 25 -5.91 -2.59 -0.27
N LEU A 26 -6.16 -2.40 -1.58
CA LEU A 26 -7.48 -2.02 -2.08
C LEU A 26 -8.55 -3.10 -1.85
N VAL A 27 -8.18 -4.38 -1.99
CA VAL A 27 -9.13 -5.50 -1.86
C VAL A 27 -9.37 -5.87 -0.38
N ILE A 28 -8.34 -5.85 0.45
CA ILE A 28 -8.38 -6.39 1.83
C ILE A 28 -8.23 -5.27 2.87
N GLY A 29 -7.28 -4.36 2.66
CA GLY A 29 -6.90 -3.33 3.63
C GLY A 29 -7.90 -2.17 3.74
N ILE A 30 -8.60 -1.82 2.65
CA ILE A 30 -9.39 -0.59 2.58
C ILE A 30 -10.61 -0.60 3.51
N ASP A 31 -11.26 -1.75 3.68
CA ASP A 31 -12.39 -1.91 4.61
C ASP A 31 -11.95 -1.90 6.08
N ARG A 32 -10.68 -2.26 6.35
CA ARG A 32 -10.12 -2.37 7.70
C ARG A 32 -9.45 -1.08 8.19
N VAL A 33 -8.78 -0.35 7.31
CA VAL A 33 -8.01 0.86 7.68
C VAL A 33 -8.91 2.07 7.87
N GLU A 34 -10.04 2.15 7.17
CA GLU A 34 -10.88 3.36 7.21
C GLU A 34 -12.39 3.04 7.23
N PRO A 35 -12.93 2.53 8.36
CA PRO A 35 -14.38 2.36 8.55
C PRO A 35 -15.17 3.70 8.52
N SER A 36 -14.47 4.85 8.56
CA SER A 36 -15.01 6.20 8.39
C SER A 36 -15.05 6.70 6.94
N ALA A 37 -14.43 6.02 5.97
CA ALA A 37 -14.47 6.40 4.55
C ALA A 37 -15.77 6.01 3.82
N ARG A 38 -16.86 5.83 4.57
CA ARG A 38 -18.21 5.60 4.01
C ARG A 38 -18.71 6.78 3.15
N GLY A 39 -18.09 7.95 3.24
CA GLY A 39 -18.49 9.16 2.50
C GLY A 39 -17.70 9.49 1.22
N SER A 40 -16.55 8.87 0.93
CA SER A 40 -15.68 9.34 -0.17
C SER A 40 -14.98 8.22 -0.93
N TYR A 41 -15.73 7.55 -1.81
CA TYR A 41 -15.23 6.51 -2.71
C TYR A 41 -14.26 7.05 -3.78
N ALA A 42 -14.29 8.36 -4.07
CA ALA A 42 -13.45 9.00 -5.09
C ALA A 42 -11.96 9.08 -4.71
N PHE A 43 -11.61 8.99 -3.42
CA PHE A 43 -10.21 9.01 -2.96
C PHE A 43 -9.50 7.66 -3.13
N ARG A 44 -10.25 6.57 -3.32
CA ARG A 44 -9.69 5.21 -3.38
C ARG A 44 -8.70 5.01 -4.54
N PRO A 45 -9.00 5.44 -5.79
CA PRO A 45 -8.04 5.33 -6.90
C PRO A 45 -6.87 6.31 -6.75
N LEU A 46 -7.12 7.47 -6.13
CA LEU A 46 -6.10 8.50 -5.92
C LEU A 46 -5.01 8.06 -4.93
N LEU A 47 -5.36 7.13 -4.03
CA LEU A 47 -4.41 6.50 -3.11
C LEU A 47 -3.51 5.47 -3.79
N ILE A 48 -3.89 4.88 -4.92
CA ILE A 48 -3.09 3.87 -5.64
C ILE A 48 -1.67 4.36 -5.93
N PRO A 49 -1.45 5.52 -6.59
CA PRO A 49 -0.10 6.00 -6.85
C PRO A 49 0.68 6.30 -5.56
N GLY A 50 -0.01 6.77 -4.51
CA GLY A 50 0.59 6.95 -3.19
C GLY A 50 1.03 5.62 -2.59
N ILE A 51 0.16 4.61 -2.56
CA ILE A 51 0.46 3.28 -2.01
C ILE A 51 1.59 2.63 -2.79
N CYS A 52 1.62 2.72 -4.13
CA CYS A 52 2.74 2.19 -4.91
C CYS A 52 4.09 2.83 -4.55
N LEU A 53 4.09 4.12 -4.18
CA LEU A 53 5.31 4.86 -3.82
C LEU A 53 5.79 4.54 -2.39
N ILE A 54 4.86 4.51 -1.43
CA ILE A 54 5.13 4.31 0.00
C ILE A 54 4.61 2.96 0.52
N TRP A 55 4.62 1.92 -0.33
CA TRP A 55 4.11 0.59 -0.01
C TRP A 55 4.71 -0.05 1.26
N PRO A 56 6.00 0.13 1.62
CA PRO A 56 6.56 -0.49 2.83
C PRO A 56 5.92 0.09 4.09
N LEU A 57 5.64 1.40 4.08
CA LEU A 57 4.99 2.09 5.20
C LEU A 57 3.51 1.69 5.31
N VAL A 58 2.83 1.52 4.17
CA VAL A 58 1.44 1.05 4.11
C VAL A 58 1.34 -0.36 4.67
N LEU A 59 2.22 -1.28 4.25
CA LEU A 59 2.29 -2.64 4.78
C LEU A 59 2.58 -2.62 6.30
N TYR A 60 3.56 -1.83 6.74
CA TYR A 60 3.89 -1.69 8.18
C TYR A 60 2.67 -1.23 9.00
N ARG A 61 1.95 -0.22 8.51
CA ARG A 61 0.72 0.27 9.16
C ARG A 61 -0.37 -0.79 9.16
N TRP A 62 -0.54 -1.51 8.06
CA TRP A 62 -1.54 -2.57 7.96
C TRP A 62 -1.28 -3.68 8.99
N VAL A 63 -0.06 -4.20 9.06
CA VAL A 63 0.33 -5.22 10.06
C VAL A 63 0.19 -4.71 11.49
N ARG A 64 0.56 -3.45 11.76
CA ARG A 64 0.38 -2.81 13.08
C ARG A 64 -1.09 -2.77 13.49
N LEU A 65 -1.98 -2.36 12.59
CA LEU A 65 -3.42 -2.28 12.86
C LEU A 65 -4.02 -3.66 13.13
N GLU A 66 -3.61 -4.68 12.37
CA GLU A 66 -4.02 -6.07 12.63
C GLU A 66 -3.53 -6.56 14.00
N THR A 67 -2.27 -6.30 14.34
CA THR A 67 -1.68 -6.74 15.61
C THR A 67 -2.32 -6.09 16.83
N PHE A 68 -2.73 -4.81 16.74
CA PHE A 68 -3.40 -4.12 17.85
C PHE A 68 -4.88 -4.49 17.98
N GLY A 69 -5.56 -4.87 16.89
CA GLY A 69 -6.94 -5.37 16.95
C GLY A 69 -7.05 -6.71 17.67
N GLU A 70 -6.00 -7.53 17.64
CA GLU A 70 -5.98 -8.85 18.27
C GLU A 70 -5.77 -8.80 19.79
N LYS A 71 -5.07 -7.78 20.30
CA LYS A 71 -4.82 -7.62 21.75
C LYS A 71 -5.99 -7.02 22.55
N ALA A 72 -7.02 -6.51 21.88
CA ALA A 72 -8.20 -5.94 22.52
C ALA A 72 -9.36 -6.94 22.70
N ARG A 73 -9.15 -8.22 22.35
CA ARG A 73 -10.12 -9.30 22.47
C ARG A 73 -9.69 -10.29 23.55
#